data_AF-L5K177-F1
#
_entry.id   AF-L5K177-F1
#
_cell.length_a   1.000
_cell.length_b   1.000
_cell.length_c   1.000
_cell.angle_alpha   90.00
_cell.angle_beta   90.00
_cell.angle_gamma   90.00
#
_symmetry.space_group_name_H-M   'P 1'
#
loop_
_entity.id
_entity.type
_entity.pdbx_description
1 polymer ?
#
loop_
_entity_poly.entity_id
_entity_poly.type
_entity_poly.pdbx_seq_one_letter_code
_entity_poly.pdbx_strand_id
1 'polypeptide(L)'
;MPSLHPDYRWPLWHDGQGATQNIIPVSIGAAKAVGKVIPELNGKFTGWPSVSPPLNVLVMDLTCHLEEASKYDDIKKLASEGPLKGILGYNED
;
A
#
# COMPACT_ATOMS: atom_id res chain seq x y z
N MET A 1 -32.54 12.17 24.13
CA MET A 1 -31.18 11.99 23.59
C MET A 1 -31.26 10.92 22.52
N PRO A 2 -30.89 11.18 21.26
CA PRO A 2 -31.00 10.17 20.21
C PRO A 2 -29.98 9.06 20.46
N SER A 3 -30.46 7.82 20.56
CA SER A 3 -29.63 6.62 20.65
C SER A 3 -28.89 6.40 19.33
N LEU A 4 -27.55 6.40 19.38
CA LEU A 4 -26.68 6.16 18.24
C LEU A 4 -26.64 4.67 17.88
N HIS A 5 -26.83 4.39 16.59
CA HIS A 5 -26.68 3.07 15.95
C HIS A 5 -25.23 2.56 16.14
N PRO A 6 -24.99 1.25 16.37
CA PRO A 6 -23.66 0.71 16.66
C PRO A 6 -22.65 0.76 15.48
N ASP A 7 -23.06 1.23 14.30
CA ASP A 7 -22.22 1.28 13.09
C ASP A 7 -21.54 2.63 12.83
N TYR A 8 -21.68 3.60 13.73
CA TYR A 8 -20.81 4.78 13.67
C TYR A 8 -19.39 4.33 14.06
N ARG A 9 -18.50 4.17 13.09
CA ARG A 9 -17.05 4.06 13.36
C ARG A 9 -16.56 5.50 13.54
N TRP A 10 -16.40 5.98 14.78
CA TRP A 10 -15.96 7.36 15.06
C TRP A 10 -14.58 7.66 14.40
N PRO A 11 -14.35 8.92 13.98
CA PRO A 11 -14.04 9.18 12.57
C PRO A 11 -12.54 9.24 12.22
N LEU A 12 -12.25 9.08 10.93
CA LEU A 12 -10.95 9.32 10.31
C LEU A 12 -10.56 10.82 10.48
N TRP A 13 -10.04 11.21 11.64
CA TRP A 13 -9.81 12.62 12.01
C TRP A 13 -8.84 13.35 11.08
N HIS A 14 -7.91 12.61 10.50
CA HIS A 14 -6.93 13.14 9.56
C HIS A 14 -7.54 13.41 8.18
N ASP A 15 -8.55 12.63 7.78
CA ASP A 15 -9.20 12.74 6.46
C ASP A 15 -10.01 14.03 6.29
N GLY A 16 -10.40 14.67 7.40
CA GLY A 16 -11.07 15.98 7.39
C GLY A 16 -10.12 17.17 7.12
N GLN A 17 -8.80 16.94 7.05
CA GLN A 17 -7.82 17.97 6.73
C GLN A 17 -7.84 18.31 5.23
N GLY A 18 -7.41 19.51 4.87
CA GLY A 18 -7.36 19.94 3.48
C GLY A 18 -6.46 19.04 2.63
N ALA A 19 -7.05 18.22 1.75
CA ALA A 19 -6.37 17.17 0.99
C ALA A 19 -5.29 17.68 0.01
N THR A 20 -5.37 18.96 -0.39
CA THR A 20 -4.37 19.59 -1.28
C THR A 20 -3.25 20.28 -0.52
N GLN A 21 -3.38 20.43 0.80
CA GLN A 21 -2.49 21.24 1.63
C GLN A 21 -1.65 20.39 2.59
N ASN A 22 -2.08 19.17 2.87
CA ASN A 22 -1.47 18.31 3.88
C ASN A 22 -1.11 16.95 3.32
N ILE A 23 -0.09 16.34 3.89
CA ILE A 23 0.16 14.90 3.77
C ILE A 23 -0.71 14.23 4.84
N ILE A 24 -1.65 13.41 4.41
CA ILE A 24 -2.65 12.82 5.30
C ILE A 24 -2.26 11.36 5.56
N PRO A 25 -1.91 10.99 6.79
CA PRO A 25 -1.74 9.58 7.16
C PRO A 25 -3.11 8.90 7.19
N VAL A 26 -3.26 7.79 6.46
CA VAL A 26 -4.53 7.06 6.36
C VAL A 26 -4.33 5.59 6.70
N SER A 27 -5.39 4.92 7.15
CA SER A 27 -5.36 3.47 7.33
C SER A 27 -6.06 2.80 6.14
N ILE A 28 -5.36 1.97 5.37
CA ILE A 28 -5.97 1.15 4.30
C ILE A 28 -5.70 -0.33 4.53
N GLY A 29 -6.64 -1.18 4.10
CA GLY A 29 -6.54 -2.64 4.23
C GLY A 29 -5.67 -3.34 3.18
N ALA A 30 -4.88 -2.62 2.38
CA ALA A 30 -4.17 -3.17 1.22
C ALA A 30 -3.14 -4.23 1.60
N ALA A 31 -2.25 -3.95 2.57
CA ALA A 31 -1.26 -4.92 3.04
C ALA A 31 -1.92 -6.20 3.60
N LYS A 32 -3.05 -6.04 4.31
CA LYS A 32 -3.84 -7.18 4.80
C LYS A 32 -4.54 -7.94 3.68
N ALA A 33 -4.92 -7.27 2.59
CA ALA A 33 -5.55 -7.89 1.44
C ALA A 33 -4.55 -8.76 0.65
N VAL A 34 -3.26 -8.41 0.64
CA VAL A 34 -2.21 -9.27 0.04
C VAL A 34 -2.25 -10.66 0.65
N GLY A 35 -2.35 -10.78 1.98
CA GLY A 35 -2.46 -12.07 2.67
C GLY A 35 -3.71 -12.89 2.31
N LYS A 36 -4.75 -12.28 1.75
CA LYS A 36 -5.93 -12.99 1.24
C LYS A 36 -5.73 -13.52 -0.17
N VAL A 37 -4.94 -12.82 -0.99
CA VAL A 37 -4.66 -13.18 -2.39
C VAL A 37 -3.48 -14.15 -2.48
N ILE A 38 -2.50 -13.96 -1.59
CA ILE A 38 -1.26 -14.74 -1.50
C ILE A 38 -1.17 -15.29 -0.06
N PRO A 39 -1.78 -16.46 0.23
CA PRO A 39 -1.96 -16.98 1.59
C PRO A 39 -0.66 -17.15 2.39
N GLU A 40 0.45 -17.49 1.73
CA GLU A 40 1.78 -17.65 2.32
C GLU A 40 2.38 -16.34 2.86
N LEU A 41 1.79 -15.20 2.48
CA LEU A 41 2.13 -13.85 2.94
C LEU A 41 1.15 -13.32 3.99
N ASN A 42 0.15 -14.12 4.40
CA ASN A 42 -0.83 -13.71 5.40
C ASN A 42 -0.17 -13.41 6.76
N GLY A 43 -0.44 -12.22 7.29
CA GLY A 43 0.16 -11.73 8.54
C GLY A 43 1.63 -11.31 8.43
N LYS A 44 2.29 -11.45 7.26
CA LYS A 44 3.69 -11.04 7.06
C LYS A 44 3.84 -9.60 6.60
N PHE A 45 2.83 -9.04 5.94
CA PHE A 45 2.82 -7.62 5.54
C PHE A 45 1.90 -6.78 6.41
N THR A 46 2.41 -5.61 6.76
CA THR A 46 1.64 -4.48 7.27
C THR A 46 2.13 -3.22 6.57
N GLY A 47 1.36 -2.15 6.63
CA GLY A 47 1.74 -0.89 5.99
C GLY A 47 0.92 0.27 6.52
N TRP A 48 1.52 1.46 6.45
CA TRP A 48 0.86 2.72 6.79
C TRP A 48 0.90 3.65 5.58
N PRO A 49 -0.19 3.71 4.81
CA PRO A 49 -0.27 4.59 3.65
C PRO A 49 -0.39 6.05 4.05
N SER A 50 0.12 6.90 3.18
CA SER A 50 -0.08 8.33 3.21
C SER A 50 -0.62 8.81 1.87
N VAL A 51 -1.49 9.80 1.91
CA VAL A 51 -1.95 10.49 0.71
C VAL A 51 -1.21 11.82 0.65
N SER A 52 -0.46 12.02 -0.44
CA SER A 52 0.21 13.28 -0.76
C SER A 52 -0.45 13.92 -1.99
N PRO A 53 -0.53 15.26 -2.05
CA PRO A 53 -0.81 15.95 -3.30
C PRO A 53 0.33 15.68 -4.29
N PRO A 54 0.07 15.40 -5.59
CA PRO A 54 -1.20 15.39 -6.31
C PRO A 54 -1.95 14.03 -6.25
N LEU A 55 -3.28 14.08 -6.19
CA LEU A 55 -4.16 12.94 -5.84
C LEU A 55 -4.33 11.84 -6.91
N ASN A 56 -3.61 11.87 -8.04
CA ASN A 56 -3.85 10.94 -9.16
C ASN A 56 -2.97 9.69 -9.14
N VAL A 57 -1.77 9.76 -8.56
CA VAL A 57 -0.81 8.66 -8.55
C VAL A 57 -0.35 8.38 -7.12
N LEU A 58 -0.19 7.11 -6.79
CA LEU A 58 0.29 6.67 -5.48
C LEU A 58 1.54 5.81 -5.68
N VAL A 59 2.44 5.89 -4.69
CA VAL A 59 3.69 5.12 -4.66
C VAL A 59 3.62 4.12 -3.52
N MET A 60 4.15 2.92 -3.77
CA MET A 60 4.39 1.92 -2.73
C MET A 60 5.88 1.88 -2.43
N ASP A 61 6.25 2.14 -1.19
CA ASP A 61 7.59 1.87 -0.67
C ASP A 61 7.54 0.56 0.14
N LEU A 62 8.15 -0.49 -0.42
CA LEU A 62 8.15 -1.83 0.17
C LEU A 62 9.52 -2.13 0.78
N THR A 63 9.61 -2.06 2.10
CA THR A 63 10.74 -2.61 2.85
C THR A 63 10.40 -4.01 3.33
N CYS A 64 11.22 -5.00 2.97
CA CYS A 64 11.03 -6.38 3.39
C CYS A 64 12.36 -7.10 3.66
N HIS A 65 12.28 -8.17 4.46
CA HIS A 65 13.37 -9.11 4.64
C HIS A 65 13.14 -10.30 3.69
N LEU A 66 14.13 -10.56 2.84
CA LEU A 66 14.11 -11.71 1.95
C LEU A 66 14.59 -12.96 2.70
N GLU A 67 13.94 -14.10 2.42
CA GLU A 67 14.37 -15.40 2.94
C GLU A 67 15.69 -15.84 2.28
N GLU A 68 15.79 -15.66 0.96
CA GLU A 68 17.00 -15.93 0.20
C GLU A 68 17.69 -14.63 -0.22
N ALA A 69 19.02 -14.59 -0.07
CA ALA A 69 19.81 -13.45 -0.49
C ALA A 69 19.73 -13.27 -2.02
N SER A 70 19.37 -12.07 -2.46
CA SER A 70 19.24 -11.71 -3.87
C SER A 70 19.99 -10.41 -4.15
N LYS A 71 20.57 -10.27 -5.35
CA LYS A 71 21.15 -8.99 -5.79
C LYS A 71 20.05 -8.10 -6.35
N TYR A 72 20.25 -6.79 -6.25
CA TYR A 72 19.30 -5.81 -6.75
C TYR A 72 19.04 -5.94 -8.27
N ASP A 73 20.08 -6.26 -9.05
CA ASP A 73 19.96 -6.46 -10.50
C ASP A 73 19.08 -7.67 -10.86
N ASP A 74 19.10 -8.74 -10.05
CA ASP A 74 18.26 -9.92 -10.27
C ASP A 74 16.77 -9.58 -10.05
N ILE A 75 16.48 -8.77 -9.03
CA ILE A 75 15.11 -8.29 -8.74
C ILE A 75 14.61 -7.38 -9.87
N LYS A 76 15.43 -6.44 -10.34
CA LYS A 76 15.09 -5.55 -11.46
C LYS A 76 14.76 -6.33 -12.73
N LYS A 77 15.55 -7.38 -13.04
CA LYS A 77 15.31 -8.24 -14.20
C LYS A 77 13.97 -8.98 -14.13
N LEU A 78 13.61 -9.50 -12.95
CA LEU A 78 12.31 -10.14 -12.74
C LEU A 78 11.15 -9.17 -12.93
N ALA A 79 11.31 -7.89 -12.54
CA ALA A 79 10.29 -6.88 -12.74
C ALA A 79 10.11 -6.51 -14.23
N SER A 80 11.19 -6.48 -15.03
CA SER A 80 11.15 -6.07 -16.44
C SER A 80 10.71 -7.17 -17.41
N GLU A 81 11.14 -8.42 -17.17
CA GLU A 81 10.95 -9.56 -18.09
C GLU A 81 10.02 -10.66 -17.53
N GLY A 82 9.49 -10.46 -16.32
CA GLY A 82 8.77 -11.48 -15.59
C GLY A 82 7.37 -11.83 -16.15
N PRO A 83 6.71 -12.82 -15.52
CA PRO A 83 5.40 -13.32 -15.94
C PRO A 83 4.26 -12.30 -15.79
N LEU A 84 4.51 -11.14 -15.16
CA LEU A 84 3.53 -10.10 -14.89
C LEU A 84 3.45 -9.02 -15.98
N LYS A 85 3.99 -9.30 -17.17
CA LYS A 85 3.95 -8.38 -18.31
C LYS A 85 2.52 -7.93 -18.61
N GLY A 86 2.32 -6.61 -18.69
CA GLY A 86 1.01 -5.98 -18.89
C GLY A 86 0.26 -5.64 -17.60
N ILE A 87 0.76 -6.08 -16.43
CA ILE A 87 0.27 -5.69 -15.10
C ILE A 87 1.37 -4.92 -14.35
N LEU A 88 2.59 -5.47 -14.30
CA LEU A 88 3.76 -4.82 -13.71
C LEU A 88 4.57 -4.13 -14.82
N GLY A 89 4.80 -2.83 -14.66
CA GLY A 89 5.69 -2.02 -15.50
C GLY A 89 7.04 -1.81 -14.82
N TYR A 90 8.07 -1.54 -15.61
CA TYR A 90 9.44 -1.27 -15.15
C TYR A 90 10.02 -0.08 -15.91
N ASN A 91 10.72 0.82 -15.21
CA ASN A 91 11.42 1.96 -15.81
C ASN A 91 12.75 2.26 -15.04
N GLU A 92 13.79 2.68 -15.77
CA GLU A 92 15.10 3.16 -15.28
C GLU A 92 15.42 4.61 -15.66
N ASP A 93 14.50 5.32 -16.34
CA ASP A 93 14.63 6.74 -16.67
C ASP A 93 14.75 7.65 -15.42
#